data_AF-A0A536LMW1-F1
#
_entry.id   AF-A0A536LMW1-F1
#
_cell.length_a   1.000
_cell.length_b   1.000
_cell.length_c   1.000
_cell.angle_alpha   90.00
_cell.angle_beta   90.00
_cell.angle_gamma   90.00
#
_symmetry.space_group_name_H-M   'P 1'
#
loop_
_entity.id
_entity.type
_entity.pdbx_description
1 polymer ?
#
loop_
_entity_poly.entity_id
_entity_poly.type
_entity_poly.pdbx_seq_one_letter_code
_entity_poly.pdbx_strand_id
1 'polypeptide(L)'
;MNGLLQVSAEVAAALEQGRPVVALETSIVGQGLPAPHNLRAARECEKAIREQGAQPASVAVLDGRLRVGLSDIDLERIASGSVKVSSRDLGPAIARRAAGATTVAATMRIAA
;
A
#
# COMPACT_ATOMS: atom_id res chain seq x y z
N MET A 1 15.26 10.19 -1.69
CA MET A 1 14.13 9.24 -1.62
C MET A 1 14.49 7.92 -0.96
N ASN A 2 15.73 7.39 -1.10
CA ASN A 2 16.15 6.10 -0.50
C ASN A 2 15.94 5.96 1.01
N GLY A 3 15.86 7.05 1.79
CA GLY A 3 15.56 6.98 3.22
C GLY A 3 14.06 6.90 3.57
N LEU A 4 13.17 7.26 2.62
CA LEU A 4 11.71 7.39 2.84
C LEU A 4 10.92 6.22 2.28
N LEU A 5 11.39 5.61 1.19
CA LEU A 5 10.78 4.45 0.58
C LEU A 5 11.21 3.18 1.33
N GLN A 6 10.25 2.34 1.67
CA GLN A 6 10.49 1.03 2.25
C GLN A 6 9.67 -0.01 1.50
N VAL A 7 10.38 -0.85 0.77
CA VAL A 7 9.84 -1.99 0.03
C VAL A 7 9.92 -3.22 0.94
N SER A 8 8.87 -4.05 0.97
CA SER A 8 8.89 -5.29 1.73
C SER A 8 9.88 -6.29 1.13
N ALA A 9 10.37 -7.23 1.95
CA ALA A 9 11.33 -8.23 1.49
C ALA A 9 10.77 -9.10 0.34
N GLU A 10 9.48 -9.45 0.38
CA GLU A 10 8.84 -10.24 -0.67
C GLU A 10 8.77 -9.48 -2.00
N VAL A 11 8.43 -8.19 -1.96
CA VAL A 11 8.36 -7.35 -3.16
C VAL A 11 9.77 -7.10 -3.71
N ALA A 12 10.74 -6.80 -2.84
CA ALA A 12 12.14 -6.63 -3.25
C ALA A 12 12.68 -7.90 -3.93
N ALA A 13 12.46 -9.07 -3.32
CA ALA A 13 12.88 -10.35 -3.90
C ALA A 13 12.18 -10.66 -5.23
N ALA A 14 10.89 -10.32 -5.38
CA ALA A 14 10.18 -10.48 -6.64
C ALA A 14 10.79 -9.60 -7.75
N LEU A 15 11.08 -8.34 -7.45
CA LEU A 15 11.72 -7.41 -8.38
C LEU A 15 13.12 -7.88 -8.77
N GLU A 16 13.95 -8.30 -7.81
CA GLU A 16 15.31 -8.82 -8.05
C GLU A 16 15.31 -10.07 -8.93
N GLN A 17 14.29 -10.92 -8.78
CA GLN A 17 14.13 -12.16 -9.56
C GLN A 17 13.41 -11.94 -10.89
N GLY A 18 13.04 -10.70 -11.23
CA GLY A 18 12.26 -10.40 -12.44
C GLY A 18 10.85 -11.01 -12.44
N ARG A 19 10.30 -11.36 -11.27
CA ARG A 19 8.92 -11.83 -11.13
C ARG A 19 7.94 -10.66 -11.23
N PRO A 20 6.76 -10.85 -11.83
CA PRO A 20 5.78 -9.78 -11.97
C PRO A 20 5.30 -9.28 -10.60
N VAL A 21 5.21 -7.95 -10.45
CA VAL A 21 4.71 -7.27 -9.25
C VAL A 21 3.49 -6.43 -9.62
N VAL A 22 2.44 -6.47 -8.81
CA VAL A 22 1.22 -5.69 -9.01
C VAL A 22 1.01 -4.77 -7.81
N ALA A 23 1.13 -3.46 -8.03
CA ALA A 23 0.85 -2.46 -7.01
C ALA A 23 -0.65 -2.29 -6.78
N LEU A 24 -1.06 -2.16 -5.51
CA LEU A 24 -2.45 -1.93 -5.11
C LEU A 24 -2.56 -0.65 -4.29
N GLU A 25 -3.58 0.15 -4.59
CA GLU A 25 -3.90 1.35 -3.82
C GLU A 25 -4.64 0.99 -2.53
N THR A 26 -4.67 1.89 -1.55
CA THR A 26 -5.24 1.61 -0.22
C THR A 26 -6.37 2.56 0.17
N SER A 27 -6.71 3.57 -0.63
CA SER A 27 -7.87 4.43 -0.37
C SER A 27 -9.20 3.69 -0.42
N ILE A 28 -9.33 2.60 -1.20
CA ILE A 28 -10.50 1.71 -1.10
C ILE A 28 -10.59 1.02 0.26
N VAL A 29 -9.44 0.69 0.87
CA VAL A 29 -9.35 0.03 2.18
C VAL A 29 -9.66 1.00 3.32
N GLY A 30 -9.11 2.21 3.25
CA GLY A 30 -9.29 3.22 4.29
C GLY A 30 -10.61 3.97 4.23
N GLN A 31 -11.14 4.25 3.03
CA GLN A 31 -12.30 5.13 2.86
C GLN A 31 -13.33 4.66 1.81
N GLY A 32 -13.01 3.69 0.95
CA GLY A 32 -13.88 3.32 -0.18
C GLY A 32 -14.96 2.29 0.16
N LEU A 33 -14.65 1.31 1.02
CA LEU A 33 -15.59 0.27 1.45
C LEU A 33 -15.79 0.29 2.97
N PRO A 34 -17.01 -0.04 3.46
CA PRO A 34 -17.23 -0.17 4.90
C PRO A 34 -16.58 -1.44 5.46
N ALA A 35 -16.26 -1.44 6.75
CA ALA A 35 -15.85 -2.66 7.45
C ALA A 35 -17.02 -3.67 7.52
N PRO A 36 -16.77 -4.99 7.40
CA PRO A 36 -15.46 -5.64 7.21
C PRO A 36 -15.05 -5.80 5.73
N HIS A 37 -15.84 -5.26 4.79
CA HIS A 37 -15.64 -5.48 3.36
C HIS A 37 -14.36 -4.86 2.81
N ASN A 38 -13.87 -3.77 3.42
CA ASN A 38 -12.60 -3.16 3.08
C ASN A 38 -11.40 -4.12 3.17
N LEU A 39 -11.17 -4.73 4.33
CA LEU A 39 -10.08 -5.69 4.53
C LEU A 39 -10.28 -6.96 3.71
N ARG A 40 -11.53 -7.43 3.63
CA ARG A 40 -11.86 -8.61 2.83
C ARG A 40 -11.48 -8.40 1.36
N ALA A 41 -11.87 -7.26 0.77
CA ALA A 41 -11.56 -6.94 -0.62
C ALA A 41 -10.05 -6.85 -0.85
N ALA A 42 -9.30 -6.17 0.03
CA ALA A 42 -7.85 -6.08 -0.08
C ALA A 42 -7.20 -7.47 -0.08
N ARG A 43 -7.55 -8.32 0.89
CA ARG A 43 -7.03 -9.70 1.03
C ARG A 43 -7.40 -10.57 -0.17
N GLU A 44 -8.64 -10.47 -0.67
CA GLU A 44 -9.09 -11.21 -1.87
C GLU A 44 -8.33 -10.76 -3.13
N CYS A 45 -8.10 -9.46 -3.31
CA CYS A 45 -7.28 -8.94 -4.42
C CYS A 45 -5.84 -9.45 -4.35
N GLU A 46 -5.18 -9.36 -3.19
CA GLU A 46 -3.82 -9.86 -3.05
C GLU A 46 -3.73 -11.37 -3.27
N LYS A 47 -4.72 -12.14 -2.79
CA LYS A 47 -4.81 -13.57 -3.02
C LYS A 47 -4.93 -13.88 -4.51
N ALA A 48 -5.84 -13.20 -5.23
CA ALA A 48 -6.04 -13.40 -6.66
C ALA A 48 -4.76 -13.11 -7.46
N ILE A 49 -3.99 -12.07 -7.10
CA ILE A 49 -2.70 -11.75 -7.74
C ILE A 49 -1.69 -12.89 -7.53
N ARG A 50 -1.60 -13.43 -6.30
CA ARG A 50 -0.71 -14.57 -5.99
C ARG A 50 -1.11 -15.82 -6.78
N GLU A 51 -2.41 -16.09 -6.91
CA GLU A 51 -2.93 -17.22 -7.70
C GLU A 51 -2.59 -17.11 -9.20
N GLN A 52 -2.39 -15.89 -9.71
CA GLN A 52 -1.92 -15.63 -11.07
C GLN A 52 -0.37 -15.61 -11.19
N GLY A 53 0.35 -15.98 -10.13
CA GLY A 53 1.81 -16.06 -10.14
C GLY A 53 2.55 -14.73 -9.99
N ALA A 54 1.86 -13.65 -9.62
CA ALA A 54 2.46 -12.34 -9.38
C ALA A 54 2.55 -11.99 -7.88
N GLN A 55 3.45 -11.08 -7.53
CA GLN A 55 3.61 -10.56 -6.18
C GLN A 55 2.74 -9.30 -5.98
N PRO A 56 1.76 -9.30 -5.06
CA PRO A 56 1.04 -8.08 -4.71
C PRO A 56 1.91 -7.13 -3.89
N ALA A 57 1.69 -5.83 -4.10
CA ALA A 57 2.39 -4.75 -3.42
C ALA A 57 1.41 -3.64 -3.05
N SER A 58 0.61 -3.84 -2.01
CA SER A 58 -0.23 -2.79 -1.43
C SER A 58 0.64 -1.60 -0.98
N VAL A 59 0.19 -0.38 -1.26
CA VAL A 59 0.96 0.85 -1.05
C VAL A 59 0.28 1.74 -0.02
N ALA A 60 1.05 2.31 0.91
CA ALA A 60 0.54 3.27 1.90
C ALA A 60 1.63 4.19 2.43
N VAL A 61 1.23 5.20 3.23
CA VAL A 61 2.14 5.93 4.12
C VAL A 61 1.94 5.41 5.54
N LEU A 62 2.99 4.94 6.19
CA LEU A 62 2.97 4.51 7.60
C LEU A 62 4.26 4.94 8.27
N ASP A 63 4.16 5.45 9.51
CA ASP A 63 5.29 5.77 10.38
C ASP A 63 6.34 6.71 9.74
N GLY A 64 5.87 7.61 8.87
CA GLY A 64 6.70 8.55 8.12
C GLY A 64 7.45 7.93 6.94
N ARG A 65 7.02 6.76 6.46
CA ARG A 65 7.61 6.04 5.33
C ARG A 65 6.58 5.74 4.25
N LEU A 66 7.03 5.73 3.00
CA LEU A 66 6.28 5.21 1.87
C LEU A 66 6.48 3.70 1.85
N ARG A 67 5.42 2.93 2.08
CA ARG A 67 5.46 1.47 2.19
C ARG A 67 4.98 0.84 0.90
N VAL A 68 5.74 -0.12 0.37
CA VAL A 68 5.38 -0.92 -0.80
C VAL A 68 5.45 -2.39 -0.44
N GLY A 69 4.29 -3.05 -0.42
CA GLY A 69 4.11 -4.36 0.20
C GLY A 69 3.76 -4.19 1.68
N LEU A 70 2.48 -4.26 1.99
CA LEU A 70 1.97 -4.17 3.36
C LEU A 70 1.85 -5.57 3.98
N SER A 71 2.08 -5.64 5.29
CA SER A 71 1.66 -6.79 6.08
C SER A 71 0.15 -6.74 6.33
N ASP A 72 -0.42 -7.86 6.80
CA ASP A 72 -1.83 -7.89 7.19
C ASP A 72 -2.15 -6.91 8.33
N ILE A 73 -1.23 -6.76 9.28
CA ILE A 73 -1.32 -5.77 10.37
C ILE A 73 -1.29 -4.34 9.82
N ASP A 74 -0.47 -4.08 8.81
CA ASP A 74 -0.43 -2.76 8.17
C ASP A 74 -1.75 -2.45 7.45
N LEU A 75 -2.37 -3.44 6.78
CA LEU A 75 -3.70 -3.30 6.18
C LEU A 75 -4.77 -3.00 7.23
N GLU A 76 -4.73 -3.68 8.38
CA GLU A 76 -5.62 -3.43 9.52
C GLU A 76 -5.47 -2.01 10.06
N ARG A 77 -4.24 -1.51 10.18
CA ARG A 77 -3.98 -0.11 10.56
C ARG A 77 -4.65 0.86 9.60
N ILE A 78 -4.54 0.61 8.29
CA ILE A 78 -5.18 1.45 7.28
C ILE A 78 -6.71 1.40 7.37
N ALA A 79 -7.28 0.21 7.53
CA ALA A 79 -8.72 -0.01 7.64
C ALA A 79 -9.33 0.56 8.93
N SER A 80 -8.58 0.55 10.04
CA SER A 80 -9.04 1.02 11.35
C SER A 80 -9.16 2.55 11.44
N GLY A 81 -8.39 3.28 10.64
CA GLY A 81 -8.41 4.74 10.62
C GLY A 81 -7.18 5.31 9.94
N SER A 82 -7.37 5.81 8.73
CA SER A 82 -6.31 6.45 7.93
C SER A 82 -6.81 7.73 7.28
N VAL A 83 -5.88 8.64 6.99
CA VAL A 83 -6.16 9.81 6.16
C VAL A 83 -6.01 9.44 4.69
N LYS A 84 -6.84 10.03 3.83
CA LYS A 84 -6.74 9.85 2.38
C LYS A 84 -5.57 10.68 1.84
N VAL A 85 -4.66 10.06 1.10
CA VAL A 85 -3.41 10.68 0.64
C VAL A 85 -3.33 10.65 -0.89
N SER A 86 -3.44 11.81 -1.53
CA SER A 86 -3.10 12.00 -2.95
C SER A 86 -1.64 12.41 -3.10
N SER A 87 -1.15 12.54 -4.33
CA SER A 87 0.27 12.85 -4.62
C SER A 87 0.77 14.13 -3.93
N ARG A 88 -0.06 15.17 -3.85
CA ARG A 88 0.24 16.42 -3.13
C ARG A 88 0.31 16.27 -1.61
N ASP A 89 -0.33 15.23 -1.07
CA ASP A 89 -0.47 15.00 0.37
C ASP A 89 0.67 14.13 0.94
N LEU A 90 1.52 13.54 0.07
CA LEU A 90 2.62 12.65 0.48
C LEU A 90 3.59 13.32 1.45
N GLY A 91 4.05 14.54 1.14
CA GLY A 91 4.98 15.29 2.00
C GLY A 91 4.40 15.54 3.40
N PRO A 92 3.21 16.15 3.53
CA PRO A 92 2.54 16.33 4.81
C PRO A 92 2.27 15.01 5.57
N ALA A 93 1.85 13.95 4.88
CA ALA A 93 1.58 12.65 5.51
C ALA A 93 2.85 12.01 6.08
N ILE A 94 3.96 12.06 5.35
CA ILE A 94 5.28 11.62 5.81
C ILE A 94 5.72 12.42 7.04
N ALA A 95 5.71 13.75 6.95
CA ALA A 95 6.20 14.62 8.02
C ALA A 95 5.42 14.44 9.33
N ARG A 96 4.09 14.23 9.23
CA ARG A 96 3.20 13.99 10.36
C ARG A 96 3.19 12.54 10.85
N ARG A 97 3.89 11.63 10.17
CA ARG A 97 3.87 10.18 10.44
C ARG A 97 2.44 9.62 10.47
N ALA A 98 1.57 10.14 9.61
CA ALA A 98 0.18 9.72 9.56
C ALA A 98 0.04 8.29 9.00
N ALA A 99 -1.00 7.57 9.43
CA ALA A 99 -1.49 6.41 8.68
C ALA A 99 -2.24 6.92 7.45
N GLY A 100 -1.66 6.74 6.27
CA GLY A 100 -2.12 7.33 5.03
C GLY A 100 -2.50 6.29 3.98
N ALA A 101 -3.79 6.23 3.65
CA ALA A 101 -4.31 5.42 2.56
C ALA A 101 -4.08 6.15 1.24
N THR A 102 -3.29 5.57 0.34
CA THR A 102 -2.91 6.23 -0.91
C THR A 102 -4.00 6.07 -1.96
N THR A 103 -4.37 7.18 -2.59
CA THR A 103 -5.20 7.15 -3.80
C THR A 103 -4.42 6.60 -4.98
N VAL A 104 -5.09 6.43 -6.13
CA VAL A 104 -4.44 6.07 -7.40
C VAL A 104 -3.23 6.97 -7.70
N ALA A 105 -3.37 8.30 -7.59
CA ALA A 105 -2.30 9.24 -7.94
C ALA A 105 -1.06 9.09 -7.04
N ALA A 106 -1.27 8.91 -5.72
CA ALA A 106 -0.16 8.67 -4.80
C ALA A 106 0.47 7.29 -5.01
N THR A 107 -0.35 6.27 -5.24
CA THR A 107 0.10 4.89 -5.49
C THR A 107 0.98 4.82 -6.73
N MET A 108 0.54 5.41 -7.86
CA MET A 108 1.35 5.49 -9.08
C MET A 108 2.66 6.24 -8.87
N ARG A 109 2.66 7.33 -8.09
CA ARG A 109 3.87 8.12 -7.80
C ARG A 109 4.90 7.31 -7.01
N ILE A 110 4.46 6.43 -6.11
CA ILE A 110 5.31 5.58 -5.28
C ILE A 110 5.79 4.34 -6.04
N ALA A 111 4.94 3.79 -6.91
CA ALA A 111 5.21 2.55 -7.65
C ALA A 111 6.12 2.73 -8.88
N ALA A 112 6.24 3.96 -9.39
CA ALA A 112 7.10 4.32 -10.53
C ALA A 112 8.57 4.47 -10.14
#